data_AF-A0A6V8CMM4-F1
#
_entry.id   AF-A0A6V8CMM4-F1
#
_cell.length_a   1.000
_cell.length_b   1.000
_cell.length_c   1.000
_cell.angle_alpha   90.00
_cell.angle_beta   90.00
_cell.angle_gamma   90.00
#
_symmetry.space_group_name_H-M   'P 1'
#
loop_
_entity.id
_entity.type
_entity.pdbx_description
1 polymer ?
#
loop_
_entity_poly.entity_id
_entity_poly.type
_entity_poly.pdbx_seq_one_letter_code
_entity_poly.pdbx_strand_id
1 'polypeptide(L)'
;MEIVLKLSPYHTKPCDQVTSGMHMEERPWWPRGIVTKVDDEKIHTSWGTLSFWWDDSILSPEWWNSKKDYWGTWPKEVNKVQVLEEDYRGLIVNVDDYVARICPIPTGNHISSLGRSSAVIKAIGDQVLLPIGGWESEGDRVLIFPKHETEPQSPDGGLVYDIHKNLESHGLSAPNQESRWNQRIKKFENILQTNTLWRGPHGKNMLAAPRIGVERTGFIHQEGKLKLRPEPISLGEFLNDDGKFLPHLRDLAMIESTQTLHQWLQQENPKRSHALFRISVGGFPLLKYDVLLCQLVDAVAFGLDDVCKTLKQKLTEVDRIQAKLGVMRTFRGGILLTGSVVVMGLLLSNIGLVGTTSAQVTTIIGLFLMMLLRFGEQRSEPDWREF
;
A
#
# COMPACT_ATOMS: atom_id res chain seq x y z
N MET A 1 13.87 17.94 9.01
CA MET A 1 13.77 17.94 7.53
C MET A 1 12.79 16.84 7.10
N GLU A 2 11.56 16.67 7.62
CA GLU A 2 10.39 17.56 7.88
C GLU A 2 9.62 18.10 6.67
N ILE A 3 9.93 17.63 5.45
CA ILE A 3 9.01 17.82 4.31
C ILE A 3 7.91 16.73 4.31
N VAL A 4 8.15 15.60 4.96
CA VAL A 4 7.22 14.45 5.05
C VAL A 4 6.09 14.66 6.07
N LEU A 5 6.22 15.65 6.98
CA LEU A 5 5.12 16.05 7.89
C LEU A 5 3.95 16.74 7.17
N LYS A 6 4.11 17.12 5.89
CA LYS A 6 3.04 17.79 5.10
C LYS A 6 2.27 16.87 4.16
N LEU A 7 2.73 15.63 3.92
CA LEU A 7 2.06 14.68 3.03
C LEU A 7 1.33 13.55 3.77
N SER A 8 1.39 13.56 5.10
CA SER A 8 0.40 12.91 5.96
C SER A 8 0.05 13.95 7.03
N PRO A 9 -1.18 14.49 7.06
CA PRO A 9 -2.43 13.74 7.01
C PRO A 9 -3.39 14.24 5.92
N TYR A 10 -4.19 13.37 5.33
CA TYR A 10 -5.48 13.81 4.79
C TYR A 10 -6.20 14.57 5.90
N HIS A 11 -6.64 15.81 5.64
CA HIS A 11 -7.24 16.72 6.61
C HIS A 11 -8.06 16.02 7.71
N THR A 12 -7.45 15.79 8.86
CA THR A 12 -8.17 15.43 10.07
C THR A 12 -8.74 16.74 10.61
N LYS A 13 -10.07 16.81 10.75
CA LYS A 13 -10.67 17.93 11.48
C LYS A 13 -10.60 17.59 12.97
N PRO A 14 -9.80 18.30 13.79
CA PRO A 14 -9.87 18.13 15.23
C PRO A 14 -11.27 18.45 15.74
N CYS A 15 -11.66 17.76 16.80
CA CYS A 15 -13.04 17.63 17.31
C CYS A 15 -13.75 18.98 17.57
N ASP A 16 -13.02 20.05 17.84
CA ASP A 16 -13.57 21.40 18.10
C ASP A 16 -14.34 22.00 16.91
N GLN A 17 -14.34 21.36 15.73
CA GLN A 17 -15.04 21.80 14.53
C GLN A 17 -16.13 20.84 14.01
N VAL A 18 -16.35 19.69 14.64
CA VAL A 18 -17.39 18.74 14.22
C VAL A 18 -18.73 19.21 14.79
N THR A 19 -19.47 20.00 14.00
CA THR A 19 -20.77 20.54 14.39
C THR A 19 -21.90 19.63 13.92
N SER A 20 -22.87 19.36 14.80
CA SER A 20 -24.14 18.76 14.38
C SER A 20 -24.85 19.73 13.43
N GLY A 21 -25.19 19.26 12.23
CA GLY A 21 -25.84 20.08 11.19
C GLY A 21 -25.00 20.40 9.95
N MET A 22 -23.75 19.94 9.85
CA MET A 22 -23.02 19.98 8.56
C MET A 22 -23.70 19.07 7.53
N HIS A 23 -23.92 19.58 6.31
CA HIS A 23 -24.34 18.77 5.18
C HIS A 23 -23.29 17.67 4.92
N MET A 24 -23.72 16.46 4.58
CA MET A 24 -22.82 15.31 4.35
C MET A 24 -21.67 15.64 3.38
N GLU A 25 -21.96 16.47 2.37
CA GLU A 25 -21.01 16.93 1.36
C GLU A 25 -19.85 17.74 1.93
N GLU A 26 -19.99 18.29 3.14
CA GLU A 26 -18.95 19.07 3.81
C GLU A 26 -18.04 18.24 4.73
N ARG A 27 -18.33 16.95 4.90
CA ARG A 27 -17.51 16.04 5.70
C ARG A 27 -16.25 15.58 4.96
N PRO A 28 -15.14 15.25 5.67
CA PRO A 28 -13.87 14.85 5.05
C PRO A 28 -13.94 13.57 4.22
N TRP A 29 -14.77 12.60 4.62
CA TRP A 29 -14.96 11.31 3.93
C TRP A 29 -15.85 11.40 2.69
N TRP A 30 -16.44 12.56 2.39
CA TRP A 30 -17.25 12.71 1.19
C TRP A 30 -16.39 12.93 -0.06
N PRO A 31 -16.50 12.09 -1.11
CA PRO A 31 -15.60 12.12 -2.27
C PRO A 31 -15.96 13.18 -3.31
N ARG A 32 -15.90 14.45 -2.91
CA ARG A 32 -16.31 15.63 -3.69
C ARG A 32 -15.73 15.72 -5.08
N GLY A 33 -14.50 15.24 -5.27
CA GLY A 33 -13.79 15.37 -6.55
C GLY A 33 -14.31 14.45 -7.65
N ILE A 34 -15.06 13.40 -7.29
CA ILE A 34 -15.51 12.37 -8.25
C ILE A 34 -17.03 12.13 -8.23
N VAL A 35 -17.77 12.68 -7.26
CA VAL A 35 -19.23 12.54 -7.20
C VAL A 35 -19.89 13.21 -8.40
N THR A 36 -20.80 12.49 -9.05
CA THR A 36 -21.59 12.97 -10.20
C THR A 36 -23.08 13.05 -9.88
N LYS A 37 -23.61 12.08 -9.14
CA LYS A 37 -25.01 12.00 -8.73
C LYS A 37 -25.12 11.24 -7.41
N VAL A 38 -26.11 11.59 -6.61
CA VAL A 38 -26.45 10.89 -5.36
C VAL A 38 -27.89 10.40 -5.46
N ASP A 39 -28.09 9.13 -5.17
CA ASP A 39 -29.39 8.49 -4.90
C ASP A 39 -29.42 8.12 -3.40
N ASP A 40 -30.57 7.75 -2.84
CA ASP A 40 -30.76 7.63 -1.37
C ASP A 40 -29.69 6.80 -0.62
N GLU A 41 -29.17 5.73 -1.21
CA GLU A 41 -28.12 4.87 -0.61
C GLU A 41 -26.89 4.67 -1.53
N LYS A 42 -26.84 5.37 -2.67
CA LYS A 42 -25.78 5.20 -3.68
C LYS A 42 -25.16 6.50 -4.13
N ILE A 43 -23.83 6.54 -4.14
CA ILE A 43 -23.04 7.62 -4.75
C ILE A 43 -22.58 7.15 -6.12
N HIS A 44 -23.03 7.82 -7.17
CA HIS A 44 -22.49 7.62 -8.51
C HIS A 44 -21.28 8.53 -8.69
N THR A 45 -20.14 7.92 -8.99
CA THR A 45 -18.87 8.62 -9.23
C THR A 45 -18.40 8.41 -10.66
N SER A 46 -17.44 9.22 -11.10
CA SER A 46 -16.75 9.02 -12.38
C SER A 46 -16.02 7.68 -12.49
N TRP A 47 -15.81 6.97 -11.37
CA TRP A 47 -15.04 5.72 -11.30
C TRP A 47 -15.90 4.50 -10.96
N GLY A 48 -17.20 4.67 -10.75
CA GLY A 48 -18.11 3.59 -10.37
C GLY A 48 -19.20 4.04 -9.41
N THR A 49 -20.00 3.10 -8.94
CA THR A 49 -21.06 3.37 -7.97
C THR A 49 -20.66 2.80 -6.60
N LEU A 50 -20.81 3.60 -5.56
CA LEU A 50 -20.54 3.25 -4.17
C LEU A 50 -21.85 3.14 -3.41
N SER A 51 -21.97 2.14 -2.54
CA SER A 51 -22.97 2.19 -1.48
C SER A 51 -22.47 3.17 -0.41
N PHE A 52 -23.37 3.97 0.14
CA PHE A 52 -23.08 4.80 1.30
C PHE A 52 -24.22 4.71 2.29
N TRP A 53 -23.91 4.98 3.55
CA TRP A 53 -24.89 5.05 4.61
C TRP A 53 -24.44 6.10 5.61
N TRP A 54 -25.34 7.02 5.92
CA TRP A 54 -25.11 8.03 6.95
C TRP A 54 -26.42 8.32 7.68
N ASP A 55 -26.39 8.19 9.01
CA ASP A 55 -27.49 8.51 9.90
C ASP A 55 -26.89 9.20 11.12
N ASP A 56 -27.21 10.48 11.34
CA ASP A 56 -26.65 11.25 12.46
C ASP A 56 -27.01 10.64 13.83
N SER A 57 -28.07 9.82 13.90
CA SER A 57 -28.43 9.11 15.13
C SER A 57 -27.36 8.10 15.56
N ILE A 58 -26.43 7.68 14.69
CA ILE A 58 -25.28 6.84 15.09
C ILE A 58 -24.40 7.50 16.17
N LEU A 59 -24.45 8.83 16.27
CA LEU A 59 -23.73 9.59 17.31
C LEU A 59 -24.50 9.65 18.64
N SER A 60 -25.69 9.05 18.70
CA SER A 60 -26.54 9.02 19.87
C SER A 60 -26.47 7.65 20.57
N PRO A 61 -26.42 7.58 21.90
CA PRO A 61 -26.42 6.30 22.63
C PRO A 61 -27.63 5.42 22.33
N GLU A 62 -28.79 6.02 22.04
CA GLU A 62 -30.04 5.32 21.73
C GLU A 62 -29.89 4.43 20.50
N TRP A 63 -29.17 4.88 19.48
CA TRP A 63 -28.94 4.08 18.27
C TRP A 63 -28.16 2.81 18.59
N TRP A 64 -27.07 2.92 19.35
CA TRP A 64 -26.24 1.78 19.74
C TRP A 64 -27.01 0.75 20.56
N ASN A 65 -27.86 1.22 21.47
CA ASN A 65 -28.70 0.37 22.31
C ASN A 65 -29.88 -0.27 21.53
N SER A 66 -30.29 0.31 20.41
CA SER A 66 -31.39 -0.20 19.57
C SER A 66 -30.97 -1.34 18.63
N LYS A 67 -29.67 -1.43 18.28
CA LYS A 67 -29.18 -2.37 17.26
C LYS A 67 -29.16 -3.81 17.76
N LYS A 68 -29.63 -4.71 16.89
CA LYS A 68 -29.76 -6.15 17.17
C LYS A 68 -29.02 -7.05 16.17
N ASP A 69 -28.74 -6.52 14.98
CA ASP A 69 -28.05 -7.25 13.93
C ASP A 69 -26.60 -6.77 13.91
N TYR A 70 -25.71 -7.52 14.56
CA TYR A 70 -24.28 -7.22 14.65
C TYR A 70 -23.50 -8.54 14.77
N TRP A 71 -22.22 -8.49 14.47
CA TRP A 71 -21.31 -9.62 14.62
C TRP A 71 -20.32 -9.38 15.76
N GLY A 72 -19.87 -10.46 16.41
CA GLY A 72 -18.90 -10.38 17.50
C GLY A 72 -19.44 -9.64 18.74
N THR A 73 -18.58 -8.84 19.36
CA THR A 73 -18.92 -8.06 20.56
C THR A 73 -19.53 -6.71 20.17
N TRP A 74 -20.65 -6.35 20.80
CA TRP A 74 -21.31 -5.06 20.65
C TRP A 74 -21.49 -4.36 22.01
N PRO A 75 -21.20 -3.05 22.12
CA PRO A 75 -21.45 -2.27 23.34
C PRO A 75 -22.92 -2.34 23.75
N LYS A 76 -23.18 -2.66 25.03
CA LYS A 76 -24.53 -2.67 25.61
C LYS A 76 -24.62 -1.57 26.65
N GLU A 77 -25.82 -1.02 26.82
CA GLU A 77 -26.10 0.05 27.80
C GLU A 77 -25.19 1.27 27.58
N VAL A 78 -25.03 1.64 26.31
CA VAL A 78 -24.20 2.79 25.93
C VAL A 78 -24.78 4.04 26.56
N ASN A 79 -23.94 4.81 27.28
CA ASN A 79 -24.32 6.06 27.93
C ASN A 79 -23.79 7.26 27.17
N LYS A 80 -22.58 7.15 26.62
CA LYS A 80 -21.92 8.25 25.92
C LYS A 80 -21.23 7.79 24.65
N VAL A 81 -21.47 8.52 23.58
CA VAL A 81 -20.73 8.42 22.32
C VAL A 81 -20.01 9.74 22.10
N GLN A 82 -18.69 9.69 21.93
CA GLN A 82 -17.88 10.88 21.69
C GLN A 82 -17.04 10.70 20.44
N VAL A 83 -17.15 11.63 19.50
CA VAL A 83 -16.26 11.66 18.32
C VAL A 83 -14.86 12.04 18.78
N LEU A 84 -13.88 11.23 18.43
CA LEU A 84 -12.47 11.50 18.71
C LEU A 84 -11.78 12.11 17.48
N GLU A 85 -12.06 11.55 16.30
CA GLU A 85 -11.44 11.95 15.04
C GLU A 85 -12.42 11.74 13.88
N GLU A 86 -12.38 12.64 12.90
CA GLU A 86 -13.04 12.47 11.60
C GLU A 86 -12.00 12.64 10.49
N ASP A 87 -11.91 11.64 9.63
CA ASP A 87 -11.00 11.57 8.48
C ASP A 87 -11.75 11.14 7.21
N TYR A 88 -10.99 10.88 6.14
CA TYR A 88 -11.48 10.49 4.83
C TYR A 88 -12.06 9.07 4.76
N ARG A 89 -11.82 8.24 5.77
CA ARG A 89 -12.36 6.88 5.90
C ARG A 89 -13.60 6.83 6.78
N GLY A 90 -13.82 7.87 7.58
CA GLY A 90 -15.01 8.05 8.40
C GLY A 90 -14.65 8.62 9.77
N LEU A 91 -15.23 8.03 10.82
CA LEU A 91 -15.12 8.57 12.18
C LEU A 91 -14.56 7.54 13.13
N ILE A 92 -13.73 7.99 14.07
CA ILE A 92 -13.37 7.23 15.26
C ILE A 92 -14.16 7.80 16.42
N VAL A 93 -14.93 6.94 17.07
CA VAL A 93 -15.76 7.30 18.20
C VAL A 93 -15.38 6.47 19.42
N ASN A 94 -15.40 7.11 20.57
CA ASN A 94 -15.34 6.48 21.87
C ASN A 94 -16.76 6.11 22.29
N VAL A 95 -16.97 4.83 22.59
CA VAL A 95 -18.27 4.28 23.02
C VAL A 95 -18.02 3.57 24.34
N ASP A 96 -18.09 4.33 25.44
CA ASP A 96 -17.77 3.88 26.80
C ASP A 96 -16.46 3.08 26.90
N ASP A 97 -16.52 1.76 27.05
CA ASP A 97 -15.37 0.84 27.17
C ASP A 97 -14.78 0.39 25.82
N TYR A 98 -15.27 0.93 24.71
CA TYR A 98 -14.87 0.55 23.36
C TYR A 98 -14.44 1.77 22.54
N VAL A 99 -13.73 1.48 21.46
CA VAL A 99 -13.47 2.44 20.39
C VAL A 99 -14.05 1.85 19.11
N ALA A 100 -14.86 2.61 18.39
CA ALA A 100 -15.45 2.17 17.14
C ALA A 100 -15.01 3.04 15.97
N ARG A 101 -14.81 2.39 14.82
CA ARG A 101 -14.57 3.03 13.53
C ARG A 101 -15.86 2.95 12.71
N ILE A 102 -16.46 4.10 12.45
CA ILE A 102 -17.63 4.25 11.58
C ILE A 102 -17.14 4.51 10.17
N CYS A 103 -17.59 3.71 9.21
CA CYS A 103 -17.23 3.77 7.79
C CYS A 103 -18.50 4.10 6.97
N PRO A 104 -18.78 5.39 6.68
CA PRO A 104 -19.95 5.78 5.89
C PRO A 104 -19.97 5.15 4.50
N ILE A 105 -18.78 5.03 3.89
CA ILE A 105 -18.54 4.21 2.71
C ILE A 105 -17.90 2.89 3.21
N PRO A 106 -18.39 1.71 2.81
CA PRO A 106 -18.07 0.45 3.48
C PRO A 106 -16.73 -0.14 2.99
N THR A 107 -15.64 0.59 3.20
CA THR A 107 -14.27 0.14 2.85
C THR A 107 -13.63 -0.77 3.92
N GLY A 108 -14.37 -1.03 5.01
CA GLY A 108 -13.95 -1.81 6.18
C GLY A 108 -13.96 -3.33 6.01
N ASN A 109 -14.60 -3.89 4.98
CA ASN A 109 -14.84 -5.34 4.77
C ASN A 109 -13.60 -6.22 4.97
N HIS A 110 -12.45 -5.73 4.54
CA HIS A 110 -11.21 -6.47 4.66
C HIS A 110 -10.77 -6.62 6.13
N ILE A 111 -11.03 -5.64 6.99
CA ILE A 111 -10.65 -5.64 8.41
C ILE A 111 -11.54 -6.56 9.23
N SER A 112 -12.87 -6.54 9.01
CA SER A 112 -13.73 -7.55 9.64
C SER A 112 -13.33 -8.95 9.21
N SER A 113 -12.97 -9.15 7.93
CA SER A 113 -12.48 -10.44 7.43
C SER A 113 -11.21 -10.89 8.15
N LEU A 114 -10.28 -9.98 8.46
CA LEU A 114 -9.10 -10.30 9.29
C LEU A 114 -9.52 -10.69 10.71
N GLY A 115 -10.38 -9.90 11.36
CA GLY A 115 -10.87 -10.13 12.73
C GLY A 115 -11.76 -11.37 12.90
N ARG A 116 -12.33 -11.89 11.80
CA ARG A 116 -13.11 -13.14 11.78
C ARG A 116 -12.27 -14.37 11.40
N SER A 117 -11.05 -14.19 10.90
CA SER A 117 -10.20 -15.28 10.43
C SER A 117 -9.30 -15.83 11.53
N SER A 118 -9.61 -17.04 12.03
CA SER A 118 -8.83 -17.70 13.06
C SER A 118 -7.37 -17.93 12.68
N ALA A 119 -7.09 -18.18 11.39
CA ALA A 119 -5.73 -18.34 10.88
C ALA A 119 -4.93 -17.03 10.98
N VAL A 120 -5.54 -15.90 10.62
CA VAL A 120 -4.91 -14.57 10.69
C VAL A 120 -4.69 -14.14 12.14
N ILE A 121 -5.71 -14.31 13.00
CA ILE A 121 -5.61 -14.00 14.43
C ILE A 121 -4.47 -14.78 15.07
N LYS A 122 -4.34 -16.08 14.76
CA LYS A 122 -3.26 -16.92 15.27
C LYS A 122 -1.89 -16.46 14.78
N ALA A 123 -1.78 -16.08 13.51
CA ALA A 123 -0.52 -15.64 12.93
C ALA A 123 -0.06 -14.31 13.53
N ILE A 124 -0.93 -13.31 13.55
CA ILE A 124 -0.56 -11.95 13.94
C ILE A 124 -0.47 -11.78 15.47
N GLY A 125 -1.23 -12.57 16.23
CA GLY A 125 -1.18 -12.55 17.70
C GLY A 125 -1.50 -11.17 18.31
N ASP A 126 -0.76 -10.79 19.35
CA ASP A 126 -0.98 -9.56 20.13
C ASP A 126 -0.43 -8.28 19.46
N GLN A 127 0.11 -8.38 18.24
CA GLN A 127 0.80 -7.29 17.54
C GLN A 127 -0.15 -6.32 16.83
N VAL A 128 -1.33 -6.80 16.42
CA VAL A 128 -2.34 -6.01 15.72
C VAL A 128 -3.64 -6.03 16.50
N LEU A 129 -4.20 -4.85 16.73
CA LEU A 129 -5.49 -4.69 17.40
C LEU A 129 -6.61 -4.89 16.38
N LEU A 130 -7.00 -6.15 16.17
CA LEU A 130 -8.10 -6.51 15.27
C LEU A 130 -9.47 -6.12 15.85
N PRO A 131 -10.48 -5.87 15.01
CA PRO A 131 -11.84 -5.63 15.49
C PRO A 131 -12.40 -6.90 16.16
N ILE A 132 -13.13 -6.70 17.25
CA ILE A 132 -13.80 -7.76 18.02
C ILE A 132 -15.29 -7.89 17.69
N GLY A 133 -15.84 -6.94 16.94
CA GLY A 133 -17.22 -6.95 16.49
C GLY A 133 -17.51 -5.81 15.52
N GLY A 134 -18.77 -5.69 15.11
CA GLY A 134 -19.18 -4.65 14.19
C GLY A 134 -20.59 -4.79 13.64
N TRP A 135 -20.99 -3.85 12.80
CA TRP A 135 -22.25 -3.86 12.08
C TRP A 135 -22.00 -3.79 10.56
N GLU A 136 -22.66 -4.70 9.84
CA GLU A 136 -22.53 -4.90 8.41
C GLU A 136 -23.88 -4.61 7.74
N SER A 137 -23.89 -3.74 6.73
CA SER A 137 -25.04 -3.41 5.89
C SER A 137 -24.55 -2.99 4.51
N GLU A 138 -24.65 -3.92 3.54
CA GLU A 138 -23.97 -3.81 2.24
C GLU A 138 -22.44 -3.58 2.38
N GLY A 139 -21.85 -4.21 3.40
CA GLY A 139 -20.47 -4.04 3.85
C GLY A 139 -20.36 -3.43 5.25
N ASP A 140 -19.16 -3.43 5.83
CA ASP A 140 -18.89 -2.96 7.18
C ASP A 140 -19.11 -1.46 7.28
N ARG A 141 -20.08 -1.08 8.12
CA ARG A 141 -20.38 0.31 8.48
C ARG A 141 -19.78 0.68 9.83
N VAL A 142 -19.64 -0.29 10.73
CA VAL A 142 -19.07 -0.09 12.06
C VAL A 142 -18.12 -1.24 12.38
N LEU A 143 -16.92 -0.91 12.81
CA LEU A 143 -15.93 -1.84 13.34
C LEU A 143 -15.66 -1.48 14.81
N ILE A 144 -15.74 -2.45 15.71
CA ILE A 144 -15.55 -2.26 17.14
C ILE A 144 -14.21 -2.84 17.56
N PHE A 145 -13.44 -2.04 18.27
CA PHE A 145 -12.16 -2.39 18.86
C PHE A 145 -12.25 -2.34 20.38
N PRO A 146 -11.44 -3.16 21.09
CA PRO A 146 -11.24 -2.98 22.52
C PRO A 146 -10.75 -1.56 22.85
N LYS A 147 -10.93 -1.10 24.09
CA LYS A 147 -10.39 0.19 24.52
C LYS A 147 -8.89 0.29 24.25
N HIS A 148 -8.48 1.42 23.69
CA HIS A 148 -7.08 1.74 23.42
C HIS A 148 -6.90 3.26 23.33
N GLU A 149 -5.64 3.71 23.40
CA GLU A 149 -5.28 5.10 23.12
C GLU A 149 -5.41 5.37 21.62
N THR A 150 -6.04 6.49 21.26
CA THR A 150 -6.25 6.86 19.85
C THR A 150 -5.21 7.83 19.31
N GLU A 151 -4.32 8.33 20.18
CA GLU A 151 -3.24 9.21 19.78
C GLU A 151 -2.18 8.44 18.97
N PRO A 152 -1.90 8.87 17.72
CA PRO A 152 -0.91 8.21 16.88
C PRO A 152 0.49 8.22 17.50
N GLN A 153 1.10 7.04 17.54
CA GLN A 153 2.46 6.82 18.02
C GLN A 153 3.44 6.76 16.86
N SER A 154 4.74 6.81 17.19
CA SER A 154 5.78 6.67 16.18
C SER A 154 5.76 5.27 15.56
N PRO A 155 5.74 5.14 14.22
CA PRO A 155 5.76 3.84 13.56
C PRO A 155 7.03 3.06 13.86
N ASP A 156 6.87 1.79 14.22
CA ASP A 156 7.97 0.86 14.49
C ASP A 156 8.15 -0.15 13.35
N GLY A 157 9.32 -0.15 12.73
CA GLY A 157 9.65 -1.08 11.66
C GLY A 157 9.89 -2.50 12.14
N GLY A 158 10.27 -2.67 13.40
CA GLY A 158 10.43 -3.99 14.00
C GLY A 158 9.09 -4.70 14.15
N LEU A 159 8.08 -4.01 14.69
CA LEU A 159 6.71 -4.52 14.74
C LEU A 159 6.18 -4.96 13.37
N VAL A 160 6.38 -4.13 12.33
CA VAL A 160 5.96 -4.47 10.96
C VAL A 160 6.71 -5.70 10.43
N TYR A 161 8.02 -5.81 10.71
CA TYR A 161 8.81 -6.99 10.33
C TYR A 161 8.26 -8.27 10.97
N ASP A 162 8.01 -8.25 12.27
CA ASP A 162 7.51 -9.42 12.99
C ASP A 162 6.15 -9.87 12.45
N ILE A 163 5.25 -8.92 12.19
CA ILE A 163 3.94 -9.19 11.57
C ILE A 163 4.13 -9.90 10.21
N HIS A 164 5.01 -9.37 9.35
CA HIS A 164 5.29 -9.97 8.03
C HIS A 164 5.88 -11.38 8.15
N LYS A 165 6.83 -11.60 9.07
CA LYS A 165 7.42 -12.92 9.31
C LYS A 165 6.45 -13.91 9.90
N ASN A 166 5.56 -13.46 10.77
CA ASN A 166 4.51 -14.30 11.34
C ASN A 166 3.51 -14.74 10.28
N LEU A 167 3.10 -13.85 9.36
CA LEU A 167 2.26 -14.23 8.23
C LEU A 167 2.96 -15.21 7.26
N GLU A 168 4.26 -15.01 7.00
CA GLU A 168 5.08 -15.92 6.20
C GLU A 168 5.20 -17.31 6.86
N SER A 169 5.51 -17.37 8.16
CA SER A 169 5.71 -18.63 8.89
C SER A 169 4.43 -19.45 9.06
N HIS A 170 3.27 -18.79 9.09
CA HIS A 170 1.95 -19.44 9.16
C HIS A 170 1.38 -19.81 7.79
N GLY A 171 2.13 -19.62 6.70
CA GLY A 171 1.70 -20.00 5.34
C GLY A 171 0.59 -19.12 4.78
N LEU A 172 0.39 -17.92 5.35
CA LEU A 172 -0.59 -16.95 4.86
C LEU A 172 -0.02 -16.05 3.75
N SER A 173 1.28 -16.13 3.49
CA SER A 173 1.92 -15.46 2.38
C SER A 173 1.83 -16.29 1.09
N ALA A 174 1.41 -15.64 0.00
CA ALA A 174 1.35 -16.21 -1.33
C ALA A 174 2.60 -15.85 -2.15
N PRO A 175 2.98 -16.67 -3.15
CA PRO A 175 4.02 -16.28 -4.10
C PRO A 175 3.60 -15.01 -4.85
N ASN A 176 4.61 -14.29 -5.32
CA ASN A 176 4.45 -13.04 -6.06
C ASN A 176 3.43 -13.16 -7.20
N GLN A 177 2.42 -12.28 -7.23
CA GLN A 177 1.43 -12.17 -8.30
C GLN A 177 1.75 -10.96 -9.20
N GLU A 178 2.86 -11.04 -9.93
CA GLU A 178 3.36 -9.94 -10.78
C GLU A 178 2.33 -9.40 -11.77
N SER A 179 1.63 -10.30 -12.47
CA SER A 179 0.62 -9.92 -13.47
C SER A 179 -0.51 -9.10 -12.83
N ARG A 180 -1.02 -9.54 -11.67
CA ARG A 180 -2.09 -8.86 -10.94
C ARG A 180 -1.66 -7.47 -10.50
N TRP A 181 -0.44 -7.33 -9.99
CA TRP A 181 0.05 -6.03 -9.54
C TRP A 181 0.29 -5.06 -10.70
N ASN A 182 0.95 -5.51 -11.77
CA ASN A 182 1.12 -4.67 -12.97
C ASN A 182 -0.25 -4.25 -13.58
N GLN A 183 -1.27 -5.10 -13.50
CA GLN A 183 -2.65 -4.74 -13.87
C GLN A 183 -3.25 -3.68 -12.95
N ARG A 184 -3.04 -3.79 -11.63
CA ARG A 184 -3.47 -2.79 -10.65
C ARG A 184 -2.83 -1.42 -10.89
N ILE A 185 -1.50 -1.36 -11.06
CA ILE A 185 -0.80 -0.11 -11.42
C ILE A 185 -1.38 0.47 -12.72
N LYS A 186 -1.55 -0.36 -13.75
CA LYS A 186 -2.13 0.07 -15.02
C LYS A 186 -3.54 0.67 -14.86
N LYS A 187 -4.38 0.13 -13.97
CA LYS A 187 -5.69 0.71 -13.68
C LYS A 187 -5.54 2.12 -13.11
N PHE A 188 -4.66 2.33 -12.13
CA PHE A 188 -4.41 3.65 -11.56
C PHE A 188 -3.82 4.62 -12.59
N GLU A 189 -2.84 4.19 -13.39
CA GLU A 189 -2.27 4.97 -14.50
C GLU A 189 -3.37 5.44 -15.47
N ASN A 190 -4.28 4.54 -15.86
CA ASN A 190 -5.37 4.84 -16.79
C ASN A 190 -6.39 5.84 -16.23
N ILE A 191 -6.74 5.71 -14.94
CA ILE A 191 -7.72 6.58 -14.27
C ILE A 191 -7.14 7.98 -14.10
N LEU A 192 -5.87 8.06 -13.70
CA LEU A 192 -5.17 9.31 -13.47
C LEU A 192 -4.67 9.96 -14.77
N GLN A 193 -4.72 9.24 -15.89
CA GLN A 193 -4.12 9.63 -17.17
C GLN A 193 -2.65 10.07 -17.00
N THR A 194 -1.87 9.32 -16.21
CA THR A 194 -0.46 9.65 -15.99
C THR A 194 0.36 9.40 -17.24
N ASN A 195 1.31 10.29 -17.52
CA ASN A 195 2.30 10.10 -18.58
C ASN A 195 3.42 9.13 -18.18
N THR A 196 3.47 8.72 -16.92
CA THR A 196 4.47 7.80 -16.37
C THR A 196 3.97 6.36 -16.54
N LEU A 197 4.87 5.45 -16.93
CA LEU A 197 4.57 4.03 -17.08
C LEU A 197 5.66 3.19 -16.40
N TRP A 198 5.45 2.78 -15.15
CA TRP A 198 6.41 1.90 -14.46
C TRP A 198 5.84 0.50 -14.26
N ARG A 199 6.36 -0.43 -15.05
CA ARG A 199 6.11 -1.86 -14.89
C ARG A 199 7.43 -2.59 -14.76
N GLY A 200 7.51 -3.53 -13.84
CA GLY A 200 8.73 -4.25 -13.55
C GLY A 200 8.46 -5.71 -13.25
N PRO A 201 9.42 -6.61 -13.55
CA PRO A 201 9.41 -7.93 -12.94
C PRO A 201 9.50 -7.74 -11.43
N HIS A 202 8.92 -8.63 -10.60
CA HIS A 202 9.25 -8.61 -9.17
C HIS A 202 10.13 -9.78 -8.77
N GLY A 203 11.06 -9.51 -7.86
CA GLY A 203 11.93 -10.53 -7.30
C GLY A 203 11.15 -11.68 -6.66
N LYS A 204 11.66 -12.91 -6.77
CA LYS A 204 11.06 -14.12 -6.18
C LYS A 204 10.81 -14.02 -4.67
N ASN A 205 11.55 -13.14 -3.99
CA ASN A 205 11.45 -12.92 -2.55
C ASN A 205 10.29 -12.00 -2.17
N MET A 206 9.65 -11.34 -3.14
CA MET A 206 8.52 -10.43 -2.93
C MET A 206 7.24 -11.23 -2.71
N LEU A 207 6.98 -11.63 -1.46
CA LEU A 207 5.76 -12.36 -1.10
C LEU A 207 4.56 -11.41 -1.05
N ALA A 208 3.39 -11.92 -1.42
CA ALA A 208 2.12 -11.23 -1.19
C ALA A 208 1.52 -11.70 0.14
N ALA A 209 1.11 -10.79 1.01
CA ALA A 209 0.47 -11.08 2.28
C ALA A 209 -0.96 -10.52 2.29
N PRO A 210 -1.85 -11.04 3.16
CA PRO A 210 -3.14 -10.43 3.40
C PRO A 210 -2.93 -8.97 3.80
N ARG A 211 -3.74 -8.08 3.23
CA ARG A 211 -3.65 -6.65 3.56
C ARG A 211 -4.09 -6.43 5.01
N ILE A 212 -3.19 -5.90 5.83
CA ILE A 212 -3.46 -5.60 7.24
C ILE A 212 -4.04 -4.19 7.42
N GLY A 213 -3.82 -3.29 6.46
CA GLY A 213 -4.24 -1.89 6.59
C GLY A 213 -3.24 -1.07 7.41
N VAL A 214 -1.94 -1.27 7.16
CA VAL A 214 -0.87 -0.51 7.82
C VAL A 214 -0.92 0.94 7.37
N GLU A 215 -0.99 1.83 8.34
CA GLU A 215 -1.01 3.27 8.15
C GLU A 215 -0.13 3.93 9.20
N ARG A 216 0.41 5.10 8.86
CA ARG A 216 1.29 5.83 9.79
C ARG A 216 0.58 6.22 11.08
N THR A 217 -0.72 6.51 11.02
CA THR A 217 -1.55 6.87 12.17
C THR A 217 -2.09 5.65 12.95
N GLY A 218 -1.93 4.43 12.41
CA GLY A 218 -2.46 3.21 13.02
C GLY A 218 -1.64 2.70 14.19
N PHE A 219 -0.46 3.26 14.48
CA PHE A 219 0.36 2.82 15.60
C PHE A 219 -0.16 3.44 16.90
N ILE A 220 -0.53 2.60 17.87
CA ILE A 220 -1.23 3.01 19.09
C ILE A 220 -0.70 2.25 20.31
N HIS A 221 -0.88 2.79 21.51
CA HIS A 221 -0.66 2.03 22.73
C HIS A 221 -1.96 1.39 23.22
N GLN A 222 -1.84 0.13 23.62
CA GLN A 222 -2.85 -0.57 24.41
C GLN A 222 -2.16 -1.19 25.61
N GLU A 223 -2.57 -0.78 26.82
CA GLU A 223 -1.99 -1.26 28.09
C GLU A 223 -0.45 -1.11 28.12
N GLY A 224 0.07 0.01 27.59
CA GLY A 224 1.50 0.31 27.55
C GLY A 224 2.31 -0.45 26.48
N LYS A 225 1.68 -1.27 25.64
CA LYS A 225 2.33 -1.93 24.50
C LYS A 225 1.96 -1.27 23.18
N LEU A 226 2.95 -1.04 22.32
CA LEU A 226 2.73 -0.56 20.96
C LEU A 226 2.10 -1.67 20.11
N LYS A 227 0.98 -1.36 19.48
CA LYS A 227 0.26 -2.23 18.56
C LYS A 227 -0.10 -1.47 17.30
N LEU A 228 -0.35 -2.20 16.23
CA LEU A 228 -0.92 -1.64 15.01
C LEU A 228 -2.45 -1.82 15.02
N ARG A 229 -3.20 -0.73 14.94
CA ARG A 229 -4.60 -0.73 14.58
C ARG A 229 -4.74 -0.72 13.05
N PRO A 230 -5.43 -1.69 12.46
CA PRO A 230 -5.66 -1.73 11.02
C PRO A 230 -6.65 -0.64 10.59
N GLU A 231 -6.36 0.03 9.48
CA GLU A 231 -7.20 1.09 8.92
C GLU A 231 -7.96 0.68 7.65
N PRO A 232 -9.21 1.14 7.45
CA PRO A 232 -10.01 0.82 6.26
C PRO A 232 -9.25 1.09 4.95
N ILE A 233 -9.54 0.32 3.88
CA ILE A 233 -8.91 0.55 2.57
C ILE A 233 -9.30 1.96 2.12
N SER A 234 -8.37 2.68 1.48
CA SER A 234 -8.70 4.00 0.94
C SER A 234 -9.72 3.89 -0.19
N LEU A 235 -10.46 4.98 -0.44
CA LEU A 235 -11.56 4.95 -1.40
C LEU A 235 -11.07 4.61 -2.82
N GLY A 236 -9.95 5.21 -3.23
CA GLY A 236 -9.34 4.98 -4.52
C GLY A 236 -8.94 3.53 -4.72
N GLU A 237 -8.44 2.87 -3.67
CA GLU A 237 -8.11 1.46 -3.71
C GLU A 237 -9.37 0.58 -3.73
N PHE A 238 -10.38 0.91 -2.92
CA PHE A 238 -11.64 0.16 -2.83
C PHE A 238 -12.40 0.10 -4.17
N LEU A 239 -12.39 1.18 -4.93
CA LEU A 239 -13.07 1.26 -6.24
C LEU A 239 -12.34 0.49 -7.34
N ASN A 240 -11.02 0.37 -7.25
CA ASN A 240 -10.18 0.02 -8.39
C ASN A 240 -9.42 -1.30 -8.23
N ASP A 241 -9.37 -1.83 -7.01
CA ASP A 241 -8.68 -3.07 -6.66
C ASP A 241 -9.54 -3.96 -5.75
N ASP A 242 -9.34 -5.28 -5.85
CA ASP A 242 -10.01 -6.24 -4.96
C ASP A 242 -9.32 -6.33 -3.57
N GLY A 243 -8.13 -5.74 -3.40
CA GLY A 243 -7.57 -5.33 -2.12
C GLY A 243 -7.13 -6.43 -1.14
N LYS A 244 -7.27 -7.72 -1.52
CA LYS A 244 -7.09 -8.85 -0.58
C LYS A 244 -5.63 -9.16 -0.24
N PHE A 245 -4.78 -9.24 -1.27
CA PHE A 245 -3.37 -9.59 -1.13
C PHE A 245 -2.51 -8.56 -1.86
N LEU A 246 -1.53 -8.02 -1.14
CA LEU A 246 -0.55 -7.08 -1.66
C LEU A 246 0.85 -7.49 -1.20
N PRO A 247 1.91 -7.04 -1.90
CA PRO A 247 3.27 -7.26 -1.43
C PRO A 247 3.42 -6.73 0.00
N HIS A 248 3.90 -7.57 0.92
CA HIS A 248 4.01 -7.22 2.34
C HIS A 248 4.85 -5.95 2.57
N LEU A 249 5.93 -5.77 1.80
CA LEU A 249 6.77 -4.56 1.88
C LEU A 249 6.07 -3.26 1.46
N ARG A 250 4.87 -3.33 0.85
CA ARG A 250 4.07 -2.14 0.53
C ARG A 250 3.75 -1.36 1.80
N ASP A 251 3.57 -2.04 2.93
CA ASP A 251 3.30 -1.42 4.22
C ASP A 251 4.41 -0.44 4.63
N LEU A 252 5.67 -0.79 4.38
CA LEU A 252 6.80 0.12 4.63
C LEU A 252 6.82 1.31 3.66
N ALA A 253 6.37 1.10 2.42
CA ALA A 253 6.21 2.18 1.45
C ALA A 253 5.07 3.12 1.86
N MET A 254 4.00 2.62 2.49
CA MET A 254 2.89 3.43 3.00
C MET A 254 3.33 4.34 4.16
N ILE A 255 4.18 3.85 5.06
CA ILE A 255 4.64 4.64 6.22
C ILE A 255 5.56 5.81 5.80
N GLU A 256 6.30 5.67 4.70
CA GLU A 256 7.26 6.66 4.16
C GLU A 256 8.29 7.18 5.20
N SER A 257 8.67 6.35 6.18
CA SER A 257 9.63 6.73 7.23
C SER A 257 10.98 6.04 7.06
N THR A 258 12.04 6.84 6.91
CA THR A 258 13.42 6.34 6.85
C THR A 258 13.80 5.58 8.12
N GLN A 259 13.35 6.04 9.29
CA GLN A 259 13.66 5.40 10.56
C GLN A 259 13.02 4.01 10.67
N THR A 260 11.72 3.93 10.35
CA THR A 260 10.97 2.67 10.33
C THR A 260 11.59 1.69 9.35
N LEU A 261 11.98 2.16 8.17
CA LEU A 261 12.67 1.33 7.19
C LEU A 261 14.03 0.80 7.72
N HIS A 262 14.80 1.63 8.43
CA HIS A 262 16.06 1.18 9.04
C HIS A 262 15.84 0.12 10.12
N GLN A 263 14.84 0.29 10.98
CA GLN A 263 14.47 -0.71 11.99
C GLN A 263 14.10 -2.04 11.36
N TRP A 264 13.30 -2.02 10.29
CA TRP A 264 12.95 -3.22 9.54
C TRP A 264 14.18 -3.90 8.92
N LEU A 265 15.06 -3.11 8.27
CA LEU A 265 16.28 -3.61 7.63
C LEU A 265 17.29 -4.22 8.61
N GLN A 266 17.31 -3.78 9.87
CA GLN A 266 18.18 -4.34 10.90
C GLN A 266 17.83 -5.79 11.26
N GLN A 267 16.59 -6.20 11.05
CA GLN A 267 16.10 -7.54 11.40
C GLN A 267 16.14 -8.51 10.21
N GLU A 268 16.06 -8.01 8.98
CA GLU A 268 16.08 -8.84 7.76
C GLU A 268 17.50 -9.27 7.36
N ASN A 269 17.61 -10.43 6.72
CA ASN A 269 18.88 -10.90 6.19
C ASN A 269 19.43 -9.95 5.11
N PRO A 270 20.71 -9.49 5.19
CA PRO A 270 21.29 -8.55 4.23
C PRO A 270 21.22 -8.99 2.75
N LYS A 271 21.32 -10.29 2.47
CA LYS A 271 21.21 -10.81 1.09
C LYS A 271 19.77 -10.74 0.59
N ARG A 272 18.80 -11.04 1.46
CA ARG A 272 17.37 -10.99 1.13
C ARG A 272 16.91 -9.54 0.96
N SER A 273 17.32 -8.65 1.86
CA SER A 273 17.02 -7.22 1.76
C SER A 273 17.61 -6.60 0.50
N HIS A 274 18.89 -6.87 0.17
CA HIS A 274 19.46 -6.39 -1.09
C HIS A 274 18.63 -6.81 -2.32
N ALA A 275 18.13 -8.05 -2.35
CA ALA A 275 17.28 -8.52 -3.45
C ALA A 275 15.89 -7.86 -3.50
N LEU A 276 15.30 -7.54 -2.34
CA LEU A 276 13.97 -6.91 -2.22
C LEU A 276 13.96 -5.43 -2.61
N PHE A 277 15.08 -4.73 -2.39
CA PHE A 277 15.18 -3.29 -2.64
C PHE A 277 15.76 -2.95 -4.01
N ARG A 278 16.25 -3.95 -4.75
CA ARG A 278 16.89 -3.75 -6.05
C ARG A 278 15.89 -3.23 -7.11
N ILE A 279 16.19 -2.08 -7.72
CA ILE A 279 15.30 -1.41 -8.69
C ILE A 279 15.12 -2.24 -9.96
N SER A 280 16.20 -2.87 -10.44
CA SER A 280 16.20 -3.64 -11.70
C SER A 280 15.22 -4.82 -11.72
N VAL A 281 14.77 -5.27 -10.54
CA VAL A 281 13.81 -6.36 -10.35
C VAL A 281 12.52 -5.88 -9.70
N GLY A 282 12.12 -4.62 -9.94
CA GLY A 282 10.82 -4.08 -9.50
C GLY A 282 10.58 -4.20 -8.00
N GLY A 283 11.65 -4.03 -7.21
CA GLY A 283 11.64 -4.10 -5.76
C GLY A 283 10.95 -2.92 -5.09
N PHE A 284 11.41 -2.54 -3.89
CA PHE A 284 10.81 -1.50 -3.07
C PHE A 284 10.44 -0.17 -3.76
N PRO A 285 11.22 0.38 -4.72
CA PRO A 285 10.81 1.61 -5.42
C PRO A 285 9.51 1.48 -6.22
N LEU A 286 9.22 0.30 -6.76
CA LEU A 286 7.95 0.07 -7.46
C LEU A 286 6.76 0.05 -6.49
N LEU A 287 6.97 -0.36 -5.23
CA LEU A 287 5.98 -0.27 -4.16
C LEU A 287 5.72 1.18 -3.75
N LYS A 288 6.78 1.98 -3.64
CA LYS A 288 6.65 3.42 -3.42
C LYS A 288 5.86 4.10 -4.55
N TYR A 289 6.11 3.70 -5.80
CA TYR A 289 5.37 4.23 -6.94
C TYR A 289 3.89 3.85 -6.88
N ASP A 290 3.59 2.59 -6.53
CA ASP A 290 2.23 2.13 -6.30
C ASP A 290 1.49 2.92 -5.21
N VAL A 291 2.15 3.15 -4.06
CA VAL A 291 1.60 3.98 -2.97
C VAL A 291 1.38 5.42 -3.43
N LEU A 292 2.33 6.01 -4.17
CA LEU A 292 2.22 7.36 -4.70
C LEU A 292 1.04 7.51 -5.66
N LEU A 293 0.80 6.51 -6.52
CA LEU A 293 -0.39 6.47 -7.39
C LEU A 293 -1.67 6.37 -6.55
N CYS A 294 -1.71 5.50 -5.53
CA CYS A 294 -2.87 5.37 -4.65
C CYS A 294 -3.21 6.71 -3.96
N GLN A 295 -2.20 7.38 -3.39
CA GLN A 295 -2.35 8.70 -2.77
C GLN A 295 -2.86 9.75 -3.77
N LEU A 296 -2.40 9.70 -5.03
CA LEU A 296 -2.87 10.62 -6.05
C LEU A 296 -4.33 10.33 -6.45
N VAL A 297 -4.72 9.06 -6.54
CA VAL A 297 -6.13 8.68 -6.74
C VAL A 297 -6.99 9.21 -5.60
N ASP A 298 -6.59 9.00 -4.35
CA ASP A 298 -7.35 9.51 -3.20
C ASP A 298 -7.40 11.05 -3.20
N ALA A 299 -6.31 11.74 -3.50
CA ALA A 299 -6.29 13.20 -3.61
C ALA A 299 -7.26 13.71 -4.69
N VAL A 300 -7.36 13.03 -5.84
CA VAL A 300 -8.35 13.34 -6.88
C VAL A 300 -9.77 13.03 -6.40
N ALA A 301 -9.98 11.90 -5.72
CA ALA A 301 -11.29 11.50 -5.19
C ALA A 301 -11.89 12.57 -4.26
N PHE A 302 -11.05 13.17 -3.42
CA PHE A 302 -11.46 14.17 -2.44
C PHE A 302 -11.29 15.63 -2.92
N GLY A 303 -10.84 15.85 -4.16
CA GLY A 303 -10.70 17.20 -4.73
C GLY A 303 -9.56 18.04 -4.11
N LEU A 304 -8.46 17.41 -3.72
CA LEU A 304 -7.32 18.04 -3.06
C LEU A 304 -6.28 18.52 -4.09
N ASP A 305 -6.54 19.66 -4.74
CA ASP A 305 -5.73 20.16 -5.86
C ASP A 305 -4.25 20.42 -5.51
N ASP A 306 -3.98 21.01 -4.33
CA ASP A 306 -2.61 21.31 -3.88
C ASP A 306 -1.78 20.04 -3.66
N VAL A 307 -2.42 19.02 -3.09
CA VAL A 307 -1.81 17.69 -2.87
C VAL A 307 -1.58 17.03 -4.23
N CYS A 308 -2.57 17.07 -5.12
CA CYS A 308 -2.45 16.53 -6.49
C CYS A 308 -1.25 17.13 -7.23
N LYS A 309 -1.03 18.45 -7.13
CA LYS A 309 0.11 19.12 -7.76
C LYS A 309 1.45 18.62 -7.21
N THR A 310 1.54 18.46 -5.88
CA THR A 310 2.75 17.97 -5.21
C THR A 310 3.06 16.51 -5.58
N LEU A 311 2.05 15.65 -5.59
CA LEU A 311 2.20 14.24 -5.96
C LEU A 311 2.55 14.08 -7.45
N LYS A 312 1.95 14.89 -8.35
CA LYS A 312 2.33 14.94 -9.77
C LYS A 312 3.77 15.40 -9.98
N GLN A 313 4.28 16.33 -9.17
CA GLN A 313 5.70 16.70 -9.21
C GLN A 313 6.60 15.53 -8.79
N LYS A 314 6.28 14.81 -7.71
CA LYS A 314 7.01 13.59 -7.32
C LYS A 314 7.01 12.53 -8.43
N LEU A 315 5.90 12.37 -9.15
CA LEU A 315 5.82 11.42 -10.27
C LEU A 315 6.83 11.72 -11.39
N THR A 316 7.27 12.98 -11.57
CA THR A 316 8.30 13.30 -12.58
C THR A 316 9.68 12.70 -12.26
N GLU A 317 9.94 12.36 -11.00
CA GLU A 317 11.18 11.67 -10.59
C GLU A 317 11.22 10.24 -11.12
N VAL A 318 10.06 9.61 -11.30
CA VAL A 318 9.92 8.26 -11.85
C VAL A 318 10.47 8.21 -13.28
N ASP A 319 10.17 9.21 -14.11
CA ASP A 319 10.67 9.27 -15.49
C ASP A 319 12.20 9.30 -15.55
N ARG A 320 12.84 10.00 -14.61
CA ARG A 320 14.30 10.04 -14.49
C ARG A 320 14.87 8.67 -14.13
N ILE A 321 14.25 7.98 -13.18
CA ILE A 321 14.65 6.63 -12.78
C ILE A 321 14.46 5.65 -13.94
N GLN A 322 13.36 5.76 -14.67
CA GLN A 322 13.09 4.94 -15.85
C GLN A 322 14.10 5.15 -16.96
N ALA A 323 14.53 6.39 -17.20
CA ALA A 323 15.60 6.68 -18.15
C ALA A 323 16.91 5.97 -17.75
N LYS A 324 17.30 6.03 -16.46
CA LYS A 324 18.47 5.29 -15.94
C LYS A 324 18.31 3.78 -16.11
N LEU A 325 17.13 3.23 -15.81
CA LEU A 325 16.82 1.82 -16.04
C LEU A 325 16.89 1.43 -17.53
N GLY A 326 16.50 2.33 -18.43
CA GLY A 326 16.64 2.14 -19.88
C GLY A 326 18.10 1.99 -20.31
N VAL A 327 18.99 2.82 -19.76
CA VAL A 327 20.45 2.72 -19.99
C VAL A 327 20.97 1.38 -19.46
N MET A 328 20.60 1.00 -18.24
CA MET A 328 20.98 -0.29 -17.65
C MET A 328 20.50 -1.50 -18.49
N ARG A 329 19.25 -1.47 -18.97
CA ARG A 329 18.71 -2.52 -19.86
C ARG A 329 19.46 -2.58 -21.20
N THR A 330 19.95 -1.45 -21.69
CA THR A 330 20.77 -1.40 -22.92
C THR A 330 22.10 -2.12 -22.72
N PHE A 331 22.79 -1.91 -21.59
CA PHE A 331 23.98 -2.69 -21.24
C PHE A 331 23.68 -4.19 -21.15
N ARG A 332 22.61 -4.56 -20.45
CA ARG A 332 22.19 -5.96 -20.32
C ARG A 332 21.86 -6.61 -21.67
N GLY A 333 21.18 -5.88 -22.56
CA GLY A 333 20.93 -6.31 -23.94
C GLY A 333 22.22 -6.51 -24.74
N GLY A 334 23.18 -5.59 -24.57
CA GLY A 334 24.51 -5.71 -25.18
C GLY A 334 25.28 -6.96 -24.72
N ILE A 335 25.19 -7.31 -23.42
CA ILE A 335 25.80 -8.54 -22.89
C ILE A 335 25.21 -9.77 -23.59
N LEU A 336 23.87 -9.85 -23.68
CA LEU A 336 23.19 -10.97 -24.33
C LEU A 336 23.57 -11.09 -25.81
N LEU A 337 23.55 -9.97 -26.55
CA LEU A 337 23.91 -9.93 -27.96
C LEU A 337 25.37 -10.36 -28.18
N THR A 338 26.29 -9.86 -27.37
CA THR A 338 27.71 -10.26 -27.43
C THR A 338 27.87 -11.75 -27.14
N GLY A 339 27.17 -12.28 -26.13
CA GLY A 339 27.15 -13.70 -25.82
C GLY A 339 26.63 -14.56 -26.98
N SER A 340 25.55 -14.13 -27.64
CA SER A 340 25.01 -14.80 -28.83
C SER A 340 26.02 -14.82 -30.00
N VAL A 341 26.76 -13.74 -30.22
CA VAL A 341 27.82 -13.68 -31.24
C VAL A 341 28.96 -14.65 -30.93
N VAL A 342 29.39 -14.73 -29.66
CA VAL A 342 30.42 -15.69 -29.23
C VAL A 342 29.96 -17.13 -29.47
N VAL A 343 28.75 -17.47 -29.05
CA VAL A 343 28.18 -18.82 -29.26
C VAL A 343 28.07 -19.14 -30.75
N MET A 344 27.56 -18.21 -31.57
CA MET A 344 27.44 -18.41 -33.01
C MET A 344 28.81 -18.59 -33.67
N GLY A 345 29.82 -17.80 -33.29
CA GLY A 345 31.18 -17.93 -33.81
C GLY A 345 31.81 -19.30 -33.53
N LEU A 346 31.58 -19.84 -32.32
CA LEU A 346 32.02 -21.19 -31.95
C LEU A 346 31.29 -22.28 -32.76
N LEU A 347 29.98 -22.15 -32.95
CA LEU A 347 29.19 -23.09 -33.75
C LEU A 347 29.63 -23.10 -35.23
N LEU A 348 29.83 -21.92 -35.83
CA LEU A 348 30.30 -21.79 -37.21
C LEU A 348 31.72 -22.34 -37.40
N SER A 349 32.58 -22.20 -36.39
CA SER A 349 33.89 -22.84 -36.40
C SER A 349 33.81 -24.35 -36.33
N ASN A 350 32.87 -24.90 -35.55
CA ASN A 350 32.68 -26.35 -35.45
C ASN A 350 32.17 -26.97 -36.76
N ILE A 351 31.39 -26.22 -37.53
CA ILE A 351 30.89 -26.65 -38.86
C ILE A 351 31.93 -26.39 -39.98
N GLY A 352 33.06 -25.75 -39.66
CA GLY A 352 34.14 -25.47 -40.62
C GLY A 352 33.89 -24.27 -41.53
N LEU A 353 32.85 -23.48 -41.26
CA LEU A 353 32.52 -22.25 -42.02
C LEU A 353 33.43 -21.08 -41.66
N VAL A 354 34.04 -21.10 -40.47
CA VAL A 354 34.93 -20.06 -39.96
C VAL A 354 36.22 -20.70 -39.45
N GLY A 355 37.37 -20.07 -39.73
CA GLY A 355 38.66 -20.53 -39.23
C GLY A 355 38.73 -20.53 -37.70
N THR A 356 39.38 -21.55 -37.12
CA THR A 356 39.50 -21.74 -35.66
C THR A 356 40.14 -20.53 -34.97
N THR A 357 41.14 -19.91 -35.59
CA THR A 357 41.79 -18.69 -35.08
C THR A 357 40.82 -17.51 -35.00
N SER A 358 39.95 -17.32 -36.00
CA SER A 358 38.95 -16.25 -36.01
C SER A 358 37.91 -16.44 -34.91
N ALA A 359 37.50 -17.68 -34.64
CA ALA A 359 36.56 -17.99 -33.57
C ALA A 359 37.17 -17.78 -32.17
N GLN A 360 38.45 -18.12 -31.98
CA GLN A 360 39.18 -17.83 -30.73
C GLN A 360 39.30 -16.33 -30.47
N VAL A 361 39.68 -15.55 -31.49
CA VAL A 361 39.77 -14.08 -31.37
C VAL A 361 38.40 -13.47 -31.05
N THR A 362 37.33 -13.91 -31.73
CA THR A 362 35.95 -13.47 -31.46
C THR A 362 35.53 -13.78 -30.03
N THR A 363 35.92 -14.95 -29.50
CA THR A 363 35.60 -15.36 -28.13
C THR A 363 36.31 -14.47 -27.11
N ILE A 364 37.61 -14.20 -27.28
CA ILE A 364 38.38 -13.36 -26.36
C ILE A 364 37.84 -11.93 -26.35
N ILE A 365 37.63 -11.34 -27.53
CA ILE A 365 37.07 -9.99 -27.64
C ILE A 365 35.66 -9.94 -27.06
N GLY A 366 34.82 -10.94 -27.36
CA GLY A 366 33.46 -11.02 -26.84
C GLY A 366 33.41 -11.15 -25.31
N LEU A 367 34.27 -11.96 -24.69
CA LEU A 367 34.38 -12.07 -23.23
C LEU A 367 34.82 -10.75 -22.59
N PHE A 368 35.81 -10.07 -23.18
CA PHE A 368 36.26 -8.77 -22.71
C PHE A 368 35.16 -7.71 -22.81
N LEU A 369 34.45 -7.65 -23.95
CA LEU A 369 33.34 -6.74 -24.15
C LEU A 369 32.19 -7.03 -23.18
N MET A 370 31.83 -8.30 -22.95
CA MET A 370 30.81 -8.67 -21.96
C MET A 370 31.20 -8.22 -20.55
N MET A 371 32.48 -8.29 -20.18
CA MET A 371 32.96 -7.80 -18.89
C MET A 371 32.83 -6.27 -18.77
N LEU A 372 33.21 -5.52 -19.81
CA LEU A 372 33.03 -4.06 -19.84
C LEU A 372 31.56 -3.66 -19.77
N LEU A 373 30.70 -4.34 -20.53
CA LEU A 373 29.26 -4.10 -20.51
C LEU A 373 28.64 -4.44 -19.15
N ARG A 374 29.11 -5.49 -18.47
CA ARG A 374 28.67 -5.85 -17.12
C ARG A 374 29.10 -4.82 -16.07
N PHE A 375 30.29 -4.26 -16.20
CA PHE A 375 30.72 -3.13 -15.38
C PHE A 375 29.86 -1.89 -15.62
N GLY A 376 29.54 -1.60 -16.89
CA GLY A 376 28.59 -0.55 -17.27
C GLY A 376 27.21 -0.76 -16.66
N GLU A 377 26.66 -1.97 -16.75
CA GLU A 377 25.37 -2.36 -16.15
C GLU A 377 25.36 -2.06 -14.65
N GLN A 378 26.35 -2.54 -13.90
CA GLN A 378 26.44 -2.36 -12.44
C GLN A 378 26.54 -0.88 -12.04
N ARG A 379 27.27 -0.07 -12.80
CA ARG A 379 27.43 1.36 -12.51
C ARG A 379 26.21 2.19 -12.91
N SER A 380 25.44 1.71 -13.89
CA SER A 380 24.23 2.37 -14.37
C SER A 380 22.97 2.03 -13.56
N GLU A 381 23.02 1.01 -12.70
CA GLU A 381 21.89 0.64 -11.85
C GLU A 381 21.60 1.77 -10.84
N PRO A 382 20.41 2.40 -10.89
CA PRO A 382 20.05 3.47 -9.96
C PRO A 382 19.95 2.94 -8.52
N ASP A 383 20.36 3.75 -7.55
CA ASP A 383 20.17 3.44 -6.13
C ASP A 383 18.69 3.62 -5.76
N TRP A 384 18.12 2.63 -5.07
CA TRP A 384 16.72 2.64 -4.64
C TRP A 384 16.41 3.78 -3.68
N ARG A 385 17.43 4.34 -3.03
CA ARG A 385 17.34 5.50 -2.14
C ARG A 385 17.19 6.83 -2.88
N GLU A 386 17.40 6.85 -4.19
CA GLU A 386 17.14 8.03 -5.03
C GLU A 386 15.64 8.29 -5.21
N PHE A 387 14.78 7.35 -4.79
CA PHE A 387 13.32 7.43 -4.79
C PHE A 387 12.76 7.37 -3.37
#